data_AF-A0A958ALP1-F1
#
_entry.id   AF-A0A958ALP1-F1
#
_cell.length_a   1.000
_cell.length_b   1.000
_cell.length_c   1.000
_cell.angle_alpha   90.00
_cell.angle_beta   90.00
_cell.angle_gamma   90.00
#
_symmetry.space_group_name_H-M   'P 1'
#
loop_
_entity.id
_entity.type
_entity.pdbx_description
1 polymer ?
#
loop_
_entity_poly.entity_id
_entity_poly.type
_entity_poly.pdbx_seq_one_letter_code
_entity_poly.pdbx_strand_id
1 'polypeptide(L)'
;PLATVIFHYSQTMVYEPEFTSMAAPNRDVDQLHQLTERYGAAPQQLTDMLLLVPADKLDERRAEYPQLDVQPLKFASAELNPGHWRFLMGAVGNQALYLRQFNRVMKSLRNDLTLAAIRSGLEEASLPEHLRNLAADRLNLAAEYIDDSVRLGALIRPGRLVIVDLRDEFIEKDEALGLFVVVLQLVAEATDGGKPFNKLVIFDEAHKYIESPDLVDGLVEVVREMRHKGTSILVASQDPPSVPVALIEFSTQIILHKFNSPQWLKHIQKANTALGELTAEKMSALRAGEAYVWSSKATDDSFTRKAEKIRCRPRVTQHGGTTKTAVQ
;
A
#
# COMPACT_ATOMS: atom_id res chain seq x y z
N PRO A 1 15.05 -1.94 13.60
CA PRO A 1 14.36 -2.78 12.60
C PRO A 1 13.35 -1.94 11.82
N LEU A 2 13.11 -2.26 10.55
CA LEU A 2 12.10 -1.60 9.70
C LEU A 2 10.71 -2.15 10.06
N ALA A 3 9.66 -1.33 10.11
CA ALA A 3 8.29 -1.85 10.04
C ALA A 3 7.85 -1.94 8.59
N THR A 4 7.14 -2.99 8.22
CA THR A 4 6.63 -3.18 6.86
C THR A 4 5.12 -3.16 6.88
N VAL A 5 4.50 -2.40 5.99
CA VAL A 5 3.05 -2.37 5.77
C VAL A 5 2.77 -2.77 4.33
N ILE A 6 1.90 -3.74 4.11
CA ILE A 6 1.54 -4.22 2.78
C ILE A 6 0.05 -4.00 2.57
N PHE A 7 -0.30 -3.33 1.48
CA PHE A 7 -1.68 -3.16 1.06
C PHE A 7 -2.09 -4.24 0.09
N HIS A 8 -3.22 -4.87 0.39
CA HIS A 8 -3.84 -5.88 -0.43
C HIS A 8 -5.30 -5.50 -0.68
N TYR A 9 -5.67 -5.41 -1.96
CA TYR A 9 -7.04 -5.14 -2.37
C TYR A 9 -7.47 -6.10 -3.48
N SER A 10 -8.67 -6.63 -3.33
CA SER A 10 -9.37 -7.34 -4.38
C SER A 10 -10.87 -7.23 -4.15
N GLN A 11 -11.63 -6.97 -5.22
CA GLN A 11 -13.09 -7.08 -5.22
C GLN A 11 -13.57 -8.54 -5.08
N THR A 12 -12.65 -9.50 -5.20
CA THR A 12 -12.94 -10.93 -5.09
C THR A 12 -12.35 -11.50 -3.82
N MET A 13 -13.13 -12.30 -3.10
CA MET A 13 -12.68 -12.93 -1.85
C MET A 13 -11.61 -14.01 -2.06
N VAL A 14 -11.55 -14.59 -3.27
CA VAL A 14 -10.71 -15.75 -3.60
C VAL A 14 -9.22 -15.40 -3.76
N TYR A 15 -8.89 -14.12 -3.96
CA TYR A 15 -7.51 -13.68 -4.17
C TYR A 15 -6.85 -13.35 -2.84
N GLU A 16 -6.43 -14.38 -2.09
CA GLU A 16 -5.78 -14.24 -0.78
C GLU A 16 -4.46 -13.45 -0.82
N PRO A 17 -4.12 -12.69 0.23
CA PRO A 17 -2.83 -12.04 0.35
C PRO A 17 -1.71 -13.07 0.52
N GLU A 18 -0.86 -13.26 -0.49
CA GLU A 18 0.24 -14.25 -0.46
C GLU A 18 1.21 -14.05 0.72
N PHE A 19 1.27 -12.85 1.28
CA PHE A 19 2.19 -12.46 2.35
C PHE A 19 1.86 -13.12 3.70
N THR A 20 0.65 -13.63 3.90
CA THR A 20 0.28 -14.38 5.12
C THR A 20 1.10 -15.66 5.27
N SER A 21 1.54 -16.25 4.15
CA SER A 21 2.44 -17.42 4.14
C SER A 21 3.81 -17.14 4.76
N MET A 22 4.22 -15.88 4.93
CA MET A 22 5.50 -15.53 5.55
C MET A 22 5.58 -15.90 7.04
N ALA A 23 4.45 -16.28 7.64
CA ALA A 23 4.37 -16.86 8.98
C ALA A 23 4.99 -18.27 9.06
N ALA A 24 5.37 -18.87 7.93
CA ALA A 24 6.00 -20.18 7.86
C ALA A 24 7.38 -20.11 7.16
N PRO A 25 8.32 -21.01 7.52
CA PRO A 25 9.61 -21.14 6.85
C PRO A 25 9.46 -21.75 5.44
N ASN A 26 10.39 -21.44 4.54
CA ASN A 26 10.41 -22.05 3.21
C ASN A 26 10.55 -23.58 3.31
N ARG A 27 9.81 -24.30 2.46
CA ARG A 27 9.75 -25.77 2.39
C ARG A 27 10.14 -26.33 1.02
N ASP A 28 10.41 -25.48 0.04
CA ASP A 28 10.81 -25.89 -1.31
C ASP A 28 12.26 -26.41 -1.28
N VAL A 29 12.42 -27.71 -1.54
CA VAL A 29 13.70 -28.42 -1.41
C VAL A 29 14.80 -27.79 -2.28
N ASP A 30 14.50 -27.43 -3.52
CA ASP A 30 15.48 -26.86 -4.45
C ASP A 30 15.91 -25.46 -3.98
N GLN A 31 14.97 -24.65 -3.50
CA GLN A 31 15.26 -23.33 -2.94
C GLN A 31 16.09 -23.44 -1.65
N LEU A 32 15.82 -24.44 -0.80
CA LEU A 32 16.57 -24.68 0.44
C LEU A 32 18.02 -25.07 0.16
N HIS A 33 18.26 -25.95 -0.82
CA HIS A 33 19.61 -26.26 -1.28
C HIS A 33 20.34 -24.99 -1.75
N GLN A 34 19.69 -24.20 -2.61
CA GLN A 34 20.28 -22.95 -3.10
C GLN A 34 20.57 -21.95 -1.97
N LEU A 35 19.67 -21.80 -1.00
CA LEU A 35 19.86 -20.92 0.16
C LEU A 35 21.06 -21.34 1.01
N THR A 36 21.19 -22.63 1.28
CA THR A 36 22.25 -23.18 2.13
C THR A 36 23.60 -23.08 1.43
N GLU A 37 23.71 -23.63 0.22
CA GLU A 37 25.00 -23.76 -0.48
C GLU A 37 25.55 -22.42 -0.98
N ARG A 38 24.69 -21.54 -1.51
CA ARG A 38 25.14 -20.29 -2.13
C ARG A 38 25.11 -19.10 -1.18
N TYR A 39 24.19 -19.09 -0.23
CA TYR A 39 23.93 -17.92 0.61
C TYR A 39 24.17 -18.16 2.10
N GLY A 40 24.49 -19.39 2.52
CA GLY A 40 24.66 -19.74 3.93
C GLY A 40 23.42 -19.45 4.78
N ALA A 41 22.23 -19.45 4.16
CA ALA A 41 20.98 -19.05 4.77
C ALA A 41 20.12 -20.28 5.08
N ALA A 42 19.50 -20.28 6.26
CA ALA A 42 18.48 -21.25 6.65
C ALA A 42 17.07 -20.69 6.40
N PRO A 43 16.06 -21.55 6.20
CA PRO A 43 14.68 -21.09 6.13
C PRO A 43 14.23 -20.51 7.46
N GLN A 44 13.41 -19.46 7.41
CA GLN A 44 12.95 -18.69 8.55
C GLN A 44 11.52 -18.21 8.33
N GLN A 45 10.83 -17.90 9.40
CA GLN A 45 9.51 -17.28 9.38
C GLN A 45 9.55 -15.89 10.02
N LEU A 46 8.54 -15.07 9.71
CA LEU A 46 8.26 -13.87 10.48
C LEU A 46 7.45 -14.23 11.72
N THR A 47 7.78 -13.60 12.85
CA THR A 47 7.16 -13.90 14.16
C THR A 47 6.21 -12.82 14.65
N ASP A 48 6.30 -11.60 14.12
CA ASP A 48 5.41 -10.49 14.45
C ASP A 48 4.69 -10.02 13.19
N MET A 49 3.51 -10.61 12.96
CA MET A 49 2.64 -10.34 11.82
C MET A 49 1.25 -9.93 12.32
N LEU A 50 0.73 -8.84 11.77
CA LEU A 50 -0.60 -8.30 12.06
C LEU A 50 -1.40 -8.21 10.75
N LEU A 51 -2.64 -8.67 10.77
CA LEU A 51 -3.59 -8.53 9.68
C LEU A 51 -4.68 -7.53 10.09
N LEU A 52 -4.79 -6.44 9.34
CA LEU A 52 -5.84 -5.42 9.47
C LEU A 52 -6.90 -5.65 8.40
N VAL A 53 -8.16 -5.73 8.80
CA VAL A 53 -9.29 -6.10 7.93
C VAL A 53 -10.49 -5.19 8.18
N PRO A 54 -11.42 -5.04 7.22
CA PRO A 54 -12.72 -4.42 7.47
C PRO A 54 -13.42 -5.08 8.67
N ALA A 55 -14.10 -4.28 9.49
CA ALA A 55 -14.69 -4.75 10.75
C ALA A 55 -15.68 -5.91 10.51
N ASP A 56 -16.45 -5.85 9.42
CA ASP A 56 -17.45 -6.85 9.07
C ASP A 56 -16.84 -8.18 8.61
N LYS A 57 -15.56 -8.19 8.23
CA LYS A 57 -14.82 -9.40 7.83
C LYS A 57 -13.93 -9.95 8.95
N LEU A 58 -13.96 -9.36 10.15
CA LEU A 58 -13.04 -9.70 11.24
C LEU A 58 -13.11 -11.16 11.66
N ASP A 59 -14.32 -11.68 11.91
CA ASP A 59 -14.50 -13.05 12.41
C ASP A 59 -14.17 -14.09 11.34
N GLU A 60 -14.53 -13.82 10.08
CA GLU A 60 -14.17 -14.65 8.92
C GLU A 60 -12.64 -14.74 8.79
N ARG A 61 -11.94 -13.60 8.86
CA ARG A 61 -10.48 -13.54 8.69
C ARG A 61 -9.71 -14.13 9.87
N ARG A 62 -10.27 -14.07 11.08
CA ARG A 62 -9.72 -14.80 12.25
C ARG A 62 -9.82 -16.32 12.07
N ALA A 63 -10.91 -16.81 11.50
CA ALA A 63 -11.07 -18.22 11.19
C ALA A 63 -10.14 -18.67 10.04
N GLU A 64 -9.92 -17.81 9.03
CA GLU A 64 -9.02 -18.05 7.90
C GLU A 64 -7.54 -18.07 8.32
N TYR A 65 -7.13 -17.17 9.23
CA TYR A 65 -5.74 -17.02 9.68
C TYR A 65 -5.57 -17.14 11.21
N PRO A 66 -5.84 -18.31 11.81
CA PRO A 66 -5.77 -18.49 13.28
C PRO A 66 -4.37 -18.28 13.86
N GLN A 67 -3.33 -18.35 13.04
CA GLN A 67 -1.94 -18.13 13.42
C GLN A 67 -1.52 -16.65 13.45
N LEU A 68 -2.34 -15.73 12.93
CA LEU A 68 -2.04 -14.29 12.85
C LEU A 68 -2.83 -13.50 13.90
N ASP A 69 -2.27 -12.38 14.35
CA ASP A 69 -3.05 -11.36 15.05
C ASP A 69 -3.94 -10.66 14.02
N VAL A 70 -5.26 -10.75 14.17
CA VAL A 70 -6.24 -10.15 13.25
C VAL A 70 -7.07 -9.11 13.99
N GLN A 71 -6.98 -7.87 13.54
CA GLN A 71 -7.63 -6.71 14.14
C GLN A 71 -8.42 -5.91 13.08
N PRO A 72 -9.48 -5.20 13.49
CA PRO A 72 -10.22 -4.36 12.56
C PRO A 72 -9.37 -3.14 12.17
N LEU A 73 -9.46 -2.73 10.91
CA LEU A 73 -8.90 -1.47 10.44
C LEU A 73 -9.77 -0.31 10.98
N LYS A 74 -9.22 0.40 11.95
CA LYS A 74 -9.87 1.55 12.61
C LYS A 74 -8.87 2.68 12.83
N PHE A 75 -9.39 3.90 12.91
CA PHE A 75 -8.64 5.12 13.14
C PHE A 75 -9.24 5.88 14.33
N ALA A 76 -8.39 6.39 15.22
CA ALA A 76 -8.82 7.42 16.16
C ALA A 76 -8.95 8.75 15.42
N SER A 77 -10.02 9.49 15.68
CA SER A 77 -10.23 10.85 15.16
C SER A 77 -9.05 11.77 15.48
N ALA A 78 -8.39 11.56 16.63
CA ALA A 78 -7.20 12.30 17.04
C ALA A 78 -5.95 12.05 16.17
N GLU A 79 -5.94 11.01 15.35
CA GLU A 79 -4.90 10.75 14.34
C GLU A 79 -5.25 11.40 12.99
N LEU A 80 -6.50 11.85 12.82
CA LEU A 80 -7.00 12.33 11.53
C LEU A 80 -6.87 13.85 11.37
N ASN A 81 -6.38 14.26 10.21
CA ASN A 81 -6.38 15.66 9.78
C ASN A 81 -7.51 15.90 8.76
N PRO A 82 -7.78 17.16 8.35
CA PRO A 82 -8.84 17.45 7.38
C PRO A 82 -8.67 16.76 6.01
N GLY A 83 -7.43 16.47 5.60
CA GLY A 83 -7.15 15.70 4.39
C GLY A 83 -7.60 14.25 4.53
N HIS A 84 -7.31 13.61 5.68
CA HIS A 84 -7.73 12.22 5.93
C HIS A 84 -9.25 12.07 5.86
N TRP A 85 -9.99 12.97 6.52
CA TRP A 85 -11.45 12.97 6.45
C TRP A 85 -11.98 13.13 5.02
N ARG A 86 -11.32 13.94 4.19
CA ARG A 86 -11.70 14.09 2.77
C ARG A 86 -11.56 12.78 2.00
N PHE A 87 -10.47 12.04 2.23
CA PHE A 87 -10.26 10.73 1.60
C PHE A 87 -11.28 9.69 2.08
N LEU A 88 -11.52 9.61 3.40
CA LEU A 88 -12.50 8.67 3.98
C LEU A 88 -13.93 8.93 3.49
N MET A 89 -14.30 10.19 3.28
CA MET A 89 -15.61 10.56 2.76
C MET A 89 -15.75 10.36 1.25
N GLY A 90 -14.75 9.78 0.56
CA GLY A 90 -14.74 9.62 -0.89
C GLY A 90 -14.85 10.96 -1.64
N ALA A 91 -14.38 12.04 -1.02
CA ALA A 91 -14.63 13.40 -1.46
C ALA A 91 -13.52 13.88 -2.41
N VAL A 92 -13.30 13.11 -3.48
CA VAL A 92 -12.28 13.40 -4.50
C VAL A 92 -13.01 13.57 -5.85
N GLY A 93 -12.87 14.74 -6.46
CA GLY A 93 -13.54 15.10 -7.72
C GLY A 93 -14.51 16.30 -7.68
N ASN A 94 -15.35 16.42 -8.71
CA ASN A 94 -15.99 17.66 -9.20
C ASN A 94 -17.16 18.24 -8.35
N GLN A 95 -17.17 18.03 -7.04
CA GLN A 95 -18.19 18.57 -6.11
C GLN A 95 -17.64 19.73 -5.27
N ALA A 96 -17.16 20.76 -5.96
CA ALA A 96 -16.45 21.89 -5.36
C ALA A 96 -17.24 22.61 -4.25
N LEU A 97 -18.57 22.68 -4.32
CA LEU A 97 -19.39 23.39 -3.32
C LEU A 97 -19.49 22.62 -2.00
N TYR A 98 -19.75 21.31 -2.07
CA TYR A 98 -19.75 20.41 -0.91
C TYR A 98 -18.38 20.44 -0.21
N LEU A 99 -17.30 20.24 -0.97
CA LEU A 99 -15.93 20.27 -0.47
C LEU A 99 -15.56 21.60 0.19
N ARG A 100 -15.99 22.73 -0.39
CA ARG A 100 -15.74 24.06 0.21
C ARG A 100 -16.42 24.22 1.56
N GLN A 101 -17.64 23.72 1.71
CA GLN A 101 -18.39 23.85 2.95
C GLN A 101 -17.89 22.86 4.01
N PHE A 102 -17.60 21.63 3.62
CA PHE A 102 -16.91 20.67 4.47
C PHE A 102 -15.59 21.25 5.00
N ASN A 103 -14.75 21.80 4.12
CA ASN A 103 -13.51 22.46 4.52
C ASN A 103 -13.74 23.66 5.46
N ARG A 104 -14.86 24.39 5.32
CA ARG A 104 -15.22 25.49 6.23
C ARG A 104 -15.53 24.97 7.63
N VAL A 105 -16.31 23.88 7.74
CA VAL A 105 -16.61 23.21 9.01
C VAL A 105 -15.32 22.69 9.65
N MET A 106 -14.47 21.98 8.90
CA MET A 106 -13.17 21.52 9.40
C MET A 106 -12.30 22.70 9.89
N LYS A 107 -12.35 23.84 9.17
CA LYS A 107 -11.62 25.05 9.54
C LYS A 107 -12.14 25.68 10.83
N SER A 108 -13.45 25.64 11.12
CA SER A 108 -13.99 26.14 12.40
C SER A 108 -13.65 25.22 13.57
N LEU A 109 -13.63 23.91 13.36
CA LEU A 109 -13.32 22.91 14.39
C LEU A 109 -11.84 22.87 14.77
N ARG A 110 -10.93 23.23 13.85
CA ARG A 110 -9.47 23.26 14.06
C ARG A 110 -8.91 21.89 14.47
N ASN A 111 -8.78 21.67 15.78
CA ASN A 111 -8.17 20.50 16.38
C ASN A 111 -9.23 19.53 16.93
N ASP A 112 -10.49 19.95 17.07
CA ASP A 112 -11.60 19.10 17.51
C ASP A 112 -12.27 18.44 16.31
N LEU A 113 -11.50 17.58 15.62
CA LEU A 113 -11.96 16.86 14.42
C LEU A 113 -12.58 15.51 14.77
N THR A 114 -13.37 15.45 15.84
CA THR A 114 -14.10 14.25 16.24
C THR A 114 -15.29 14.00 15.30
N LEU A 115 -15.67 12.73 15.12
CA LEU A 115 -16.84 12.37 14.31
C LEU A 115 -18.10 13.14 14.73
N ALA A 116 -18.31 13.28 16.05
CA ALA A 116 -19.44 14.00 16.62
C ALA A 116 -19.39 15.51 16.31
N ALA A 117 -18.23 16.14 16.47
CA ALA A 117 -18.06 17.56 16.18
C ALA A 117 -18.26 17.87 14.69
N ILE A 118 -17.75 17.02 13.79
CA ILE A 118 -17.93 17.17 12.34
C ILE A 118 -19.42 17.01 11.98
N ARG A 119 -20.11 16.03 12.56
CA ARG A 119 -21.54 15.80 12.33
C ARG A 119 -22.38 17.03 12.75
N SER A 120 -22.17 17.51 13.98
CA SER A 120 -22.83 18.73 14.47
C SER A 120 -22.51 19.95 13.62
N GLY A 121 -21.24 20.14 13.23
CA GLY A 121 -20.84 21.25 12.38
C GLY A 121 -21.47 21.23 10.98
N LEU A 122 -21.73 20.05 10.41
CA LEU A 122 -22.45 19.90 9.13
C LEU A 122 -23.95 20.16 9.26
N GLU A 123 -24.55 19.81 10.39
CA GLU A 123 -25.95 20.13 10.70
C GLU A 123 -26.18 21.62 10.95
N GLU A 124 -25.23 22.30 11.59
CA GLU A 124 -25.31 23.75 11.80
C GLU A 124 -24.96 24.56 10.55
N ALA A 125 -24.22 23.97 9.61
CA ALA A 125 -23.87 24.62 8.36
C ALA A 125 -25.13 24.97 7.56
N SER A 126 -25.17 26.20 7.04
CA SER A 126 -26.20 26.65 6.10
C SER A 126 -25.95 26.03 4.72
N LEU A 127 -26.29 24.75 4.62
CA LEU A 127 -26.23 23.92 3.43
C LEU A 127 -27.64 23.67 2.90
N PRO A 128 -27.85 23.73 1.57
CA PRO A 128 -29.01 23.14 0.92
C PRO A 128 -29.22 21.70 1.39
N GLU A 129 -30.48 21.30 1.58
CA GLU A 129 -30.85 20.00 2.14
C GLU A 129 -30.19 18.82 1.42
N HIS A 130 -30.19 18.81 0.08
CA HIS A 130 -29.54 17.76 -0.71
C HIS A 130 -28.02 17.64 -0.44
N LEU A 131 -27.30 18.75 -0.22
CA LEU A 131 -25.87 18.71 0.10
C LEU A 131 -25.61 18.25 1.54
N ARG A 132 -26.52 18.59 2.46
CA ARG A 132 -26.47 18.13 3.84
C ARG A 132 -26.66 16.61 3.92
N ASN A 133 -27.65 16.08 3.21
CA ASN A 133 -27.91 14.64 3.14
C ASN A 133 -26.70 13.91 2.53
N LEU A 134 -26.17 14.43 1.42
CA LEU A 134 -24.95 13.89 0.81
C LEU A 134 -23.76 13.89 1.77
N ALA A 135 -23.54 14.97 2.52
CA ALA A 135 -22.45 15.07 3.49
C ALA A 135 -22.64 14.08 4.65
N ALA A 136 -23.88 13.90 5.13
CA ALA A 136 -24.21 12.94 6.17
C ALA A 136 -23.96 11.50 5.70
N ASP A 137 -24.39 11.15 4.49
CA ASP A 137 -24.16 9.82 3.90
C ASP A 137 -22.65 9.53 3.77
N ARG A 138 -21.89 10.48 3.24
CA ARG A 138 -20.42 10.34 3.14
C ARG A 138 -19.73 10.28 4.50
N LEU A 139 -20.23 10.99 5.50
CA LEU A 139 -19.70 10.91 6.87
C LEU A 139 -20.00 9.55 7.52
N ASN A 140 -21.15 8.95 7.20
CA ASN A 140 -21.50 7.61 7.69
C ASN A 140 -20.55 6.55 7.13
N LEU A 141 -20.17 6.63 5.84
CA LEU A 141 -19.13 5.77 5.27
C LEU A 141 -17.80 5.93 6.02
N ALA A 142 -17.36 7.17 6.26
CA ALA A 142 -16.14 7.42 7.03
C ALA A 142 -16.23 6.87 8.46
N ALA A 143 -17.41 6.98 9.10
CA ALA A 143 -17.66 6.55 10.47
C ALA A 143 -17.44 5.05 10.68
N GLU A 144 -17.60 4.22 9.65
CA GLU A 144 -17.33 2.78 9.70
C GLU A 144 -15.87 2.48 10.06
N TYR A 145 -14.96 3.41 9.82
CA TYR A 145 -13.54 3.27 10.14
C TYR A 145 -13.10 4.04 11.39
N ILE A 146 -14.00 4.75 12.08
CA ILE A 146 -13.65 5.56 13.25
C ILE A 146 -13.89 4.79 14.54
N ASP A 147 -12.85 4.74 15.38
CA ASP A 147 -12.93 4.24 16.76
C ASP A 147 -11.83 4.92 17.59
N ASP A 148 -12.23 5.85 18.46
CA ASP A 148 -11.30 6.62 19.30
C ASP A 148 -10.63 5.80 20.41
N SER A 149 -11.04 4.55 20.63
CA SER A 149 -10.42 3.64 21.60
C SER A 149 -9.15 2.97 21.09
N VAL A 150 -8.91 3.00 19.78
CA VAL A 150 -7.76 2.35 19.13
C VAL A 150 -6.97 3.35 18.30
N ARG A 151 -5.66 3.11 18.18
CA ARG A 151 -4.76 3.99 17.43
C ARG A 151 -3.96 3.19 16.43
N LEU A 152 -4.12 3.48 15.14
CA LEU A 152 -3.41 2.75 14.09
C LEU A 152 -1.90 2.92 14.25
N GLY A 153 -1.44 4.12 14.59
CA GLY A 153 -0.01 4.39 14.76
C GLY A 153 0.65 3.52 15.84
N ALA A 154 -0.10 3.10 16.87
CA ALA A 154 0.40 2.23 17.95
C ALA A 154 0.56 0.75 17.53
N LEU A 155 -0.08 0.37 16.41
CA LEU A 155 0.04 -0.96 15.82
C LEU A 155 1.28 -1.08 14.93
N ILE A 156 1.82 0.03 14.44
CA ILE A 156 3.01 0.08 13.59
C ILE A 156 4.27 0.11 14.46
N ARG A 157 5.01 -1.02 14.51
CA ARG A 157 6.16 -1.20 15.40
C ARG A 157 7.41 -1.67 14.64
N PRO A 158 8.63 -1.26 15.04
CA PRO A 158 9.86 -1.73 14.42
C PRO A 158 9.94 -3.27 14.34
N GLY A 159 10.12 -3.81 13.13
CA GLY A 159 10.26 -5.25 12.89
C GLY A 159 8.95 -5.99 12.64
N ARG A 160 7.79 -5.35 12.85
CA ARG A 160 6.48 -5.91 12.56
C ARG A 160 6.15 -5.84 11.08
N LEU A 161 5.53 -6.89 10.56
CA LEU A 161 4.84 -6.88 9.28
C LEU A 161 3.34 -6.68 9.50
N VAL A 162 2.78 -5.62 8.93
CA VAL A 162 1.35 -5.33 8.94
C VAL A 162 0.80 -5.55 7.53
N ILE A 163 -0.23 -6.36 7.39
CA ILE A 163 -0.94 -6.59 6.13
C ILE A 163 -2.30 -5.92 6.28
N VAL A 164 -2.64 -4.99 5.38
CA VAL A 164 -3.95 -4.36 5.29
C VAL A 164 -4.71 -5.06 4.17
N ASP A 165 -5.64 -5.93 4.54
CA ASP A 165 -6.41 -6.77 3.63
C ASP A 165 -7.82 -6.21 3.47
N LEU A 166 -8.04 -5.45 2.40
CA LEU A 166 -9.32 -4.84 2.04
C LEU A 166 -10.14 -5.72 1.07
N ARG A 167 -10.03 -7.05 1.17
CA ARG A 167 -10.94 -7.95 0.44
C ARG A 167 -12.34 -7.88 1.05
N ASP A 168 -13.21 -7.15 0.38
CA ASP A 168 -14.62 -7.01 0.69
C ASP A 168 -15.39 -6.67 -0.60
N GLU A 169 -16.50 -7.35 -0.86
CA GLU A 169 -17.34 -7.13 -2.02
C GLU A 169 -18.06 -5.76 -2.04
N PHE A 170 -18.11 -5.06 -0.90
CA PHE A 170 -18.73 -3.74 -0.78
C PHE A 170 -17.74 -2.57 -0.82
N ILE A 171 -16.43 -2.85 -0.74
CA ILE A 171 -15.41 -1.80 -0.81
C ILE A 171 -15.04 -1.55 -2.28
N GLU A 172 -15.39 -0.36 -2.76
CA GLU A 172 -15.06 0.09 -4.11
C GLU A 172 -13.61 0.56 -4.24
N LYS A 173 -13.10 0.62 -5.48
CA LYS A 173 -11.70 1.01 -5.76
C LYS A 173 -11.32 2.37 -5.18
N ASP A 174 -12.20 3.37 -5.32
CA ASP A 174 -11.96 4.73 -4.84
C ASP A 174 -11.92 4.80 -3.30
N GLU A 175 -12.74 3.99 -2.63
CA GLU A 175 -12.75 3.89 -1.17
C GLU A 175 -11.47 3.20 -0.66
N ALA A 176 -11.09 2.08 -1.27
CA ALA A 176 -9.85 1.37 -0.95
C ALA A 176 -8.63 2.29 -1.11
N LEU A 177 -8.56 3.06 -2.20
CA LEU A 177 -7.48 4.01 -2.43
C LEU A 177 -7.51 5.17 -1.40
N GLY A 178 -8.68 5.66 -1.03
CA GLY A 178 -8.85 6.63 0.06
C GLY A 178 -8.29 6.12 1.39
N LEU A 179 -8.67 4.89 1.79
CA LEU A 179 -8.15 4.21 2.98
C LEU A 179 -6.63 4.04 2.92
N PHE A 180 -6.10 3.66 1.75
CA PHE A 180 -4.66 3.50 1.56
C PHE A 180 -3.88 4.80 1.76
N VAL A 181 -4.37 5.91 1.23
CA VAL A 181 -3.71 7.21 1.43
C VAL A 181 -3.72 7.60 2.92
N VAL A 182 -4.84 7.39 3.62
CA VAL A 182 -4.93 7.65 5.07
C VAL A 182 -3.96 6.77 5.85
N VAL A 183 -3.99 5.45 5.63
CA VAL A 183 -3.06 4.51 6.30
C VAL A 183 -1.61 4.86 5.97
N LEU A 184 -1.27 5.17 4.72
CA LEU A 184 0.08 5.56 4.32
C LEU A 184 0.59 6.77 5.12
N GLN A 185 -0.24 7.82 5.25
CA GLN A 185 0.13 9.02 6.00
C GLN A 185 0.29 8.74 7.49
N LEU A 186 -0.61 7.95 8.09
CA LEU A 186 -0.53 7.55 9.49
C LEU A 186 0.69 6.65 9.78
N VAL A 187 1.01 5.71 8.88
CA VAL A 187 2.20 4.85 8.98
C VAL A 187 3.47 5.67 8.93
N ALA A 188 3.53 6.67 8.06
CA ALA A 188 4.69 7.54 7.96
C ALA A 188 4.93 8.33 9.26
N GLU A 189 3.85 8.77 9.90
CA GLU A 189 3.87 9.56 11.15
C GLU A 189 4.01 8.71 12.41
N ALA A 190 3.82 7.40 12.32
CA ALA A 190 3.95 6.49 13.45
C ALA A 190 5.33 6.61 14.12
N THR A 191 5.32 6.60 15.45
CA THR A 191 6.54 6.64 16.28
C THR A 191 6.54 5.50 17.27
N ASP A 192 7.72 5.04 17.65
CA ASP A 192 7.89 4.00 18.66
C ASP A 192 8.62 4.60 19.86
N GLY A 193 7.99 4.60 21.03
CA GLY A 193 8.49 5.33 22.20
C GLY A 193 8.75 6.81 21.95
N GLY A 194 7.94 7.45 21.08
CA GLY A 194 8.10 8.86 20.69
C GLY A 194 9.24 9.15 19.72
N LYS A 195 9.92 8.11 19.21
CA LYS A 195 11.02 8.26 18.25
C LYS A 195 10.58 7.86 16.84
N PRO A 196 11.01 8.60 15.80
CA PRO A 196 10.82 8.15 14.43
C PRO A 196 11.66 6.90 14.16
N PHE A 197 11.16 6.04 13.29
CA PHE A 197 11.84 4.85 12.80
C PHE A 197 11.50 4.64 11.32
N ASN A 198 12.30 3.82 10.64
CA ASN A 198 12.11 3.57 9.21
C ASN A 198 10.91 2.65 8.96
N LYS A 199 10.12 2.96 7.93
CA LYS A 199 9.02 2.11 7.46
C LYS A 199 9.17 1.78 5.99
N LEU A 200 8.67 0.61 5.59
CA LEU A 200 8.46 0.23 4.20
C LEU A 200 6.98 0.03 3.97
N VAL A 201 6.43 0.72 2.99
CA VAL A 201 5.04 0.57 2.58
C VAL A 201 5.01 -0.03 1.18
N ILE A 202 4.30 -1.14 1.02
CA ILE A 202 4.24 -1.91 -0.22
C ILE A 202 2.83 -1.78 -0.80
N PHE A 203 2.76 -1.25 -2.01
CA PHE A 203 1.58 -1.24 -2.86
C PHE A 203 1.68 -2.43 -3.79
N ASP A 204 1.07 -3.55 -3.40
CA ASP A 204 1.01 -4.72 -4.25
C ASP A 204 -0.14 -4.59 -5.27
N GLU A 205 0.04 -5.21 -6.44
CA GLU A 205 -0.97 -5.20 -7.51
C GLU A 205 -1.49 -3.78 -7.83
N ALA A 206 -0.59 -2.80 -7.86
CA ALA A 206 -0.95 -1.38 -7.87
C ALA A 206 -1.88 -0.99 -9.04
N HIS A 207 -1.82 -1.72 -10.16
CA HIS A 207 -2.72 -1.56 -11.30
C HIS A 207 -4.21 -1.80 -10.98
N LYS A 208 -4.56 -2.49 -9.89
CA LYS A 208 -5.96 -2.77 -9.53
C LYS A 208 -6.71 -1.54 -9.00
N TYR A 209 -6.00 -0.54 -8.49
CA TYR A 209 -6.60 0.61 -7.82
C TYR A 209 -6.00 1.96 -8.22
N ILE A 210 -4.84 2.00 -8.90
CA ILE A 210 -4.28 3.23 -9.50
C ILE A 210 -4.93 3.47 -10.89
N GLU A 211 -6.24 3.67 -10.93
CA GLU A 211 -7.00 3.99 -12.15
C GLU A 211 -7.73 5.34 -12.07
N SER A 212 -7.97 5.85 -10.86
CA SER A 212 -8.72 7.08 -10.60
C SER A 212 -7.80 8.32 -10.64
N PRO A 213 -7.86 9.18 -11.68
CA PRO A 213 -6.88 10.25 -11.87
C PRO A 213 -6.78 11.23 -10.69
N ASP A 214 -7.92 11.59 -10.09
CA ASP A 214 -7.94 12.57 -9.00
C ASP A 214 -7.31 12.02 -7.70
N LEU A 215 -7.45 10.71 -7.44
CA LEU A 215 -6.82 10.05 -6.29
C LEU A 215 -5.34 9.74 -6.53
N VAL A 216 -4.96 9.53 -7.80
CA VAL A 216 -3.57 9.36 -8.23
C VAL A 216 -2.74 10.60 -7.92
N ASP A 217 -3.26 11.80 -8.21
CA ASP A 217 -2.54 13.05 -7.90
C ASP A 217 -2.27 13.19 -6.40
N GLY A 218 -3.28 12.86 -5.57
CA GLY A 218 -3.11 12.82 -4.12
C GLY A 218 -2.04 11.82 -3.68
N LEU A 219 -2.06 10.59 -4.21
CA LEU A 219 -1.04 9.57 -3.92
C LEU A 219 0.37 10.05 -4.31
N VAL A 220 0.51 10.68 -5.49
CA VAL A 220 1.79 11.23 -5.97
C VAL A 220 2.32 12.31 -5.03
N GLU A 221 1.45 13.22 -4.57
CA GLU A 221 1.83 14.24 -3.60
C GLU A 221 2.30 13.62 -2.28
N VAL A 222 1.56 12.63 -1.75
CA VAL A 222 1.94 11.93 -0.51
C VAL A 222 3.29 11.24 -0.70
N VAL A 223 3.47 10.45 -1.76
CA VAL A 223 4.73 9.74 -2.08
C VAL A 223 5.91 10.70 -2.15
N ARG A 224 5.72 11.87 -2.78
CA ARG A 224 6.75 12.91 -2.90
C ARG A 224 7.21 13.42 -1.54
N GLU A 225 6.29 13.60 -0.59
CA GLU A 225 6.61 14.06 0.77
C GLU A 225 7.27 12.99 1.65
N MET A 226 6.98 11.70 1.38
CA MET A 226 7.44 10.58 2.23
C MET A 226 8.96 10.41 2.28
N ARG A 227 9.69 10.91 1.28
CA ARG A 227 11.17 10.88 1.26
C ARG A 227 11.79 11.51 2.51
N HIS A 228 11.12 12.46 3.16
CA HIS A 228 11.61 13.15 4.36
C HIS A 228 11.13 12.50 5.68
N LYS A 229 10.16 11.58 5.63
CA LYS A 229 9.54 10.95 6.82
C LYS A 229 10.13 9.57 7.16
N GLY A 230 11.28 9.20 6.59
CA GLY A 230 11.91 7.89 6.83
C GLY A 230 11.06 6.72 6.32
N THR A 231 10.21 6.96 5.33
CA THR A 231 9.30 5.96 4.77
C THR A 231 9.72 5.64 3.34
N SER A 232 10.01 4.38 3.08
CA SER A 232 10.24 3.86 1.73
C SER A 232 8.95 3.30 1.17
N ILE A 233 8.68 3.57 -0.11
CA ILE A 233 7.50 3.07 -0.81
C ILE A 233 7.96 2.13 -1.91
N LEU A 234 7.37 0.93 -1.94
CA LEU A 234 7.55 -0.06 -3.00
C LEU A 234 6.23 -0.19 -3.76
N VAL A 235 6.25 0.11 -5.06
CA VAL A 235 5.10 -0.09 -5.93
C VAL A 235 5.38 -1.32 -6.80
N ALA A 236 4.56 -2.37 -6.63
CA ALA A 236 4.62 -3.57 -7.44
C ALA A 236 3.42 -3.61 -8.39
N SER A 237 3.67 -3.83 -9.67
CA SER A 237 2.62 -3.92 -10.69
C SER A 237 3.03 -4.88 -11.80
N GLN A 238 2.04 -5.60 -12.32
CA GLN A 238 2.17 -6.47 -13.50
C GLN A 238 1.76 -5.76 -14.79
N ASP A 239 1.20 -4.55 -14.70
CA ASP A 239 0.80 -3.71 -15.82
C ASP A 239 1.46 -2.31 -15.71
N PRO A 240 2.71 -2.13 -16.16
CA PRO A 240 3.45 -0.88 -15.99
C PRO A 240 2.75 0.39 -16.53
N PRO A 241 2.01 0.37 -17.66
CA PRO A 241 1.25 1.53 -18.14
C PRO A 241 0.23 2.10 -17.15
N SER A 242 -0.35 1.27 -16.28
CA SER A 242 -1.27 1.74 -15.22
C SER A 242 -0.57 2.61 -14.16
N VAL A 243 0.75 2.46 -14.01
CA VAL A 243 1.52 3.23 -13.03
C VAL A 243 1.90 4.59 -13.63
N PRO A 244 1.49 5.70 -13.00
CA PRO A 244 1.80 7.06 -13.45
C PRO A 244 3.29 7.27 -13.61
N VAL A 245 3.68 7.90 -14.73
CA VAL A 245 5.08 8.25 -15.01
C VAL A 245 5.70 9.04 -13.87
N ALA A 246 4.95 9.97 -13.26
CA ALA A 246 5.40 10.75 -12.11
C ALA A 246 5.82 9.88 -10.91
N LEU A 247 5.10 8.79 -10.61
CA LEU A 247 5.52 7.86 -9.54
C LEU A 247 6.81 7.12 -9.89
N ILE A 248 6.98 6.74 -11.15
CA ILE A 248 8.20 6.08 -11.63
C ILE A 248 9.39 7.04 -11.56
N GLU A 249 9.21 8.32 -11.90
CA GLU A 249 10.25 9.36 -11.81
C GLU A 249 10.76 9.58 -10.38
N PHE A 250 9.90 9.40 -9.37
CA PHE A 250 10.31 9.47 -7.95
C PHE A 250 11.04 8.21 -7.46
N SER A 251 11.06 7.14 -8.25
CA SER A 251 11.68 5.88 -7.85
C SER A 251 13.19 6.03 -7.73
N THR A 252 13.73 5.77 -6.54
CA THR A 252 15.19 5.72 -6.33
C THR A 252 15.80 4.40 -6.77
N GLN A 253 14.98 3.38 -6.95
CA GLN A 253 15.33 2.03 -7.42
C GLN A 253 14.23 1.53 -8.35
N ILE A 254 14.61 0.89 -9.44
CA ILE A 254 13.67 0.27 -10.39
C ILE A 254 14.13 -1.17 -10.58
N ILE A 255 13.22 -2.11 -10.34
CA ILE A 255 13.46 -3.56 -10.49
C ILE A 255 12.51 -4.07 -11.57
N LEU A 256 13.06 -4.57 -12.67
CA LEU A 256 12.32 -5.02 -13.83
C LEU A 256 12.48 -6.53 -14.01
N HIS A 257 11.40 -7.26 -13.75
CA HIS A 257 11.31 -8.68 -14.05
C HIS A 257 10.89 -8.93 -15.50
N LYS A 258 10.80 -10.21 -15.87
CA LYS A 258 10.40 -10.64 -17.21
C LYS A 258 9.06 -10.04 -17.64
N PHE A 259 9.04 -9.42 -18.80
CA PHE A 259 7.82 -9.13 -19.55
C PHE A 259 8.12 -9.07 -21.05
N ASN A 260 7.08 -9.18 -21.88
CA ASN A 260 7.24 -9.32 -23.33
C ASN A 260 6.83 -8.06 -24.13
N SER A 261 6.15 -7.10 -23.50
CA SER A 261 5.58 -5.93 -24.19
C SER A 261 6.63 -4.83 -24.44
N PRO A 262 6.93 -4.47 -25.71
CA PRO A 262 7.79 -3.34 -26.02
C PRO A 262 7.18 -1.99 -25.58
N GLN A 263 5.85 -1.89 -25.54
CA GLN A 263 5.15 -0.67 -25.11
C GLN A 263 5.34 -0.42 -23.61
N TRP A 264 5.32 -1.49 -22.80
CA TRP A 264 5.60 -1.40 -21.37
C TRP A 264 7.02 -0.90 -21.10
N LEU A 265 8.00 -1.44 -21.83
CA LEU A 265 9.39 -0.97 -21.70
C LEU A 265 9.51 0.51 -22.06
N LYS A 266 8.91 0.93 -23.19
CA LYS A 266 8.90 2.34 -23.60
C LYS A 266 8.27 3.24 -22.56
N HIS A 267 7.17 2.81 -21.91
CA HIS A 267 6.52 3.58 -20.84
C HIS A 267 7.46 3.84 -19.67
N ILE A 268 8.14 2.80 -19.19
CA ILE A 268 9.08 2.91 -18.05
C ILE A 268 10.32 3.73 -18.45
N GLN A 269 10.84 3.55 -19.67
CA GLN A 269 11.98 4.31 -20.20
C GLN A 269 11.71 5.82 -20.33
N LYS A 270 10.45 6.26 -20.46
CA LYS A 270 10.10 7.69 -20.42
C LYS A 270 10.46 8.32 -19.07
N ALA A 271 10.29 7.58 -17.98
CA ALA A 271 10.54 8.05 -16.63
C ALA A 271 12.03 8.01 -16.24
N ASN A 272 12.83 7.14 -16.88
CA ASN A 272 14.22 6.97 -16.52
C ASN A 272 15.11 6.58 -17.71
N THR A 273 15.98 7.51 -18.10
CA THR A 273 16.90 7.38 -19.24
C THR A 273 17.99 6.32 -19.02
N ALA A 274 18.35 6.00 -17.78
CA ALA A 274 19.34 4.96 -17.47
C ALA A 274 18.87 3.54 -17.89
N LEU A 275 17.58 3.39 -18.18
CA LEU A 275 17.01 2.15 -18.71
C LEU A 275 17.10 2.06 -20.25
N GLY A 276 17.70 3.04 -20.93
CA GLY A 276 17.70 3.15 -22.39
C GLY A 276 18.38 1.99 -23.14
N GLU A 277 19.32 1.29 -22.50
CA GLU A 277 20.00 0.11 -23.09
C GLU A 277 19.16 -1.18 -23.05
N LEU A 278 18.04 -1.17 -22.31
CA LEU A 278 17.15 -2.32 -22.25
C LEU A 278 16.34 -2.43 -23.55
N THR A 279 16.15 -3.68 -23.99
CA THR A 279 15.34 -4.02 -25.16
C THR A 279 14.29 -5.04 -24.77
N ALA A 280 13.19 -5.13 -25.54
CA ALA A 280 12.15 -6.14 -25.30
C ALA A 280 12.71 -7.57 -25.33
N GLU A 281 13.73 -7.83 -26.16
CA GLU A 281 14.45 -9.11 -26.22
C GLU A 281 15.21 -9.42 -24.93
N LYS A 282 15.94 -8.44 -24.36
CA LYS A 282 16.60 -8.60 -23.06
C LYS A 282 15.59 -8.89 -21.95
N MET A 283 14.44 -8.21 -21.96
CA MET A 283 13.39 -8.42 -20.96
C MET A 283 12.73 -9.80 -21.07
N SER A 284 12.43 -10.26 -22.29
CA SER A 284 11.79 -11.57 -22.51
C SER A 284 12.74 -12.75 -22.24
N ALA A 285 14.05 -12.53 -22.34
CA ALA A 285 15.08 -13.52 -22.03
C ALA A 285 15.29 -13.79 -20.53
N LEU A 286 14.73 -12.95 -19.64
CA LEU A 286 14.80 -13.18 -18.20
C LEU A 286 14.10 -14.46 -17.78
N ARG A 287 14.70 -15.18 -16.84
CA ARG A 287 14.10 -16.35 -16.17
C ARG A 287 13.46 -15.97 -14.83
N ALA A 288 12.67 -16.87 -14.26
CA ALA A 288 12.13 -16.69 -12.91
C ALA A 288 13.28 -16.43 -11.91
N GLY A 289 13.11 -15.40 -11.08
CA GLY A 289 14.14 -14.94 -10.15
C GLY A 289 15.25 -14.10 -10.78
N GLU A 290 15.23 -13.80 -12.09
CA GLU A 290 16.12 -12.82 -12.71
C GLU A 290 15.40 -11.46 -12.87
N ALA A 291 16.17 -10.38 -12.79
CA ALA A 291 15.69 -9.02 -12.99
C ALA A 291 16.79 -8.11 -13.54
N TYR A 292 16.41 -6.98 -14.13
CA TYR A 292 17.28 -5.83 -14.29
C TYR A 292 17.02 -4.84 -13.17
N VAL A 293 18.08 -4.31 -12.55
CA VAL A 293 17.97 -3.33 -11.47
C VAL A 293 18.76 -2.09 -11.80
N TRP A 294 18.11 -0.95 -11.65
CA TRP A 294 18.76 0.35 -11.62
C TRP A 294 18.56 0.99 -10.24
N SER A 295 19.54 1.74 -9.77
CA SER A 295 19.45 2.52 -8.54
C SER A 295 20.07 3.89 -8.72
N SER A 296 19.37 4.93 -8.29
CA SER A 296 19.90 6.32 -8.23
C SER A 296 21.14 6.46 -7.35
N LYS A 297 21.35 5.54 -6.40
CA LYS A 297 22.52 5.48 -5.51
C LYS A 297 22.89 4.03 -5.25
N ALA A 298 24.15 3.68 -5.47
CA ALA A 298 24.67 2.35 -5.16
C ALA A 298 26.16 2.45 -4.84
N THR A 299 26.68 1.48 -4.09
CA THR A 299 28.13 1.35 -3.85
C THR A 299 28.86 0.92 -5.13
N ASP A 300 28.18 0.13 -5.96
CA ASP A 300 28.66 -0.22 -7.29
C ASP A 300 28.07 0.76 -8.31
N ASP A 301 28.95 1.58 -8.88
CA ASP A 301 28.63 2.62 -9.86
C ASP A 301 27.83 2.11 -11.07
N SER A 302 27.99 0.83 -11.43
CA SER A 302 27.30 0.24 -12.60
C SER A 302 25.78 0.39 -12.51
N PHE A 303 25.21 0.13 -11.33
CA PHE A 303 23.76 0.24 -11.06
C PHE A 303 23.22 1.67 -11.16
N THR A 304 24.09 2.68 -11.05
CA THR A 304 23.70 4.10 -11.19
C THR A 304 23.66 4.56 -12.63
N ARG A 305 24.52 3.98 -13.47
CA ARG A 305 24.68 4.36 -14.88
C ARG A 305 23.69 3.64 -15.78
N LYS A 306 23.37 2.39 -15.48
CA LYS A 306 22.46 1.56 -16.26
C LYS A 306 21.77 0.49 -15.41
N ALA A 307 20.79 -0.17 -16.02
CA ALA A 307 20.16 -1.33 -15.40
C ALA A 307 21.04 -2.58 -15.51
N GLU A 308 21.41 -3.16 -14.38
CA GLU A 308 22.26 -4.35 -14.30
C GLU A 308 21.44 -5.62 -14.06
N LYS A 309 21.81 -6.70 -14.73
CA LYS A 309 21.13 -7.99 -14.57
C LYS A 309 21.53 -8.63 -13.25
N ILE A 310 20.55 -8.99 -12.43
CA ILE A 310 20.75 -9.72 -11.18
C ILE A 310 19.97 -11.02 -11.16
N ARG A 311 20.31 -11.88 -10.19
CA ARG A 311 19.50 -13.02 -9.79
C ARG A 311 19.10 -12.87 -8.34
N CYS A 312 17.80 -12.81 -8.07
CA CYS A 312 17.23 -12.74 -6.74
C CYS A 312 17.51 -14.02 -5.97
N ARG A 313 17.87 -13.86 -4.70
CA ARG A 313 17.93 -14.97 -3.74
C ARG A 313 16.52 -15.56 -3.54
N PRO A 314 16.37 -16.88 -3.43
CA PRO A 314 15.11 -17.47 -2.97
C PRO A 314 14.66 -16.90 -1.62
N ARG A 315 13.35 -17.02 -1.32
CA ARG A 315 12.79 -16.55 -0.05
C ARG A 315 13.19 -17.51 1.07
N VAL A 316 13.48 -16.98 2.26
CA VAL A 316 13.68 -17.82 3.47
C VAL A 316 12.35 -18.24 4.09
N THR A 317 11.30 -17.48 3.84
CA THR A 317 9.91 -17.76 4.22
C THR A 317 9.21 -18.57 3.14
N GLN A 318 8.09 -19.20 3.50
CA GLN A 318 7.22 -19.88 2.55
C GLN A 318 6.69 -18.89 1.50
N HIS A 319 6.46 -19.41 0.29
CA HIS A 319 5.80 -18.68 -0.79
C HIS A 319 4.31 -18.99 -0.78
N GLY A 320 3.47 -17.95 -0.83
CA GLY A 320 2.00 -18.09 -0.81
C GLY A 320 1.40 -18.38 -2.19
N GLY A 321 2.12 -18.04 -3.27
CA GLY A 321 1.74 -18.35 -4.64
C GLY A 321 1.97 -19.83 -4.98
N THR A 322 1.21 -20.75 -4.40
CA THR A 322 1.05 -22.04 -5.07
C THR A 322 0.23 -21.78 -6.32
N THR A 323 0.86 -21.84 -7.49
CA THR A 323 0.11 -22.13 -8.71
C THR A 323 -0.71 -23.37 -8.37
N LYS A 324 -2.04 -23.25 -8.38
CA LYS A 324 -2.91 -24.43 -8.42
C LYS A 324 -2.50 -25.16 -9.69
N THR A 325 -1.49 -26.01 -9.58
CA THR A 325 -1.24 -27.02 -10.58
C THR A 325 -2.57 -27.72 -10.73
N ALA A 326 -3.06 -27.81 -11.97
CA ALA A 326 -4.19 -28.64 -12.27
C ALA A 326 -3.79 -30.07 -11.86
N VAL A 327 -4.08 -30.44 -10.61
CA VAL A 327 -3.90 -31.81 -10.14
C VAL A 327 -5.20 -32.52 -10.47
N GLN A 328 -5.08 -33.36 -11.51
CA GLN A 328 -5.72 -34.65 -11.76
C GLN A 328 -7.16 -34.85 -11.25
#